data_AF-A0A126V4Z6-F1
#
_entry.id   AF-A0A126V4Z6-F1
#
_cell.length_a   1.000
_cell.length_b   1.000
_cell.length_c   1.000
_cell.angle_alpha   90.00
_cell.angle_beta   90.00
_cell.angle_gamma   90.00
#
_symmetry.space_group_name_H-M   'P 1'
#
loop_
_entity.id
_entity.type
_entity.pdbx_description
1 polymer ?
#
loop_
_entity_poly.entity_id
_entity_poly.type
_entity_poly.pdbx_seq_one_letter_code
_entity_poly.pdbx_strand_id
1 'polypeptide(L)'
;MHEPPILLDQDLGGPDVPEYDALALSHDGTRQRILSYIQPGDIIVYLTSDAKESDPMLRGRLAGAVEIADPVQEVDVETLRPGVRRPPEHYREGDGRFRWPYGIAVSRTWSFIEQESNDTLIPDHAGKGMQGAASIHEMRPEEVGRLMSLNVREQVKDEATERLPFQGSLHRPWRQKAGMRASANVDPGTHLYIAQIYDAHGLTFKVGSGKAVERIEDLNRYRRLNQGEAKWAERSSSQFDTVAGARTAEDFILLEAKKAGYGYKDHSEFLVGISSRDLNALYAKAIEIGLAVDAEEEAV
;
A
#
# COMPACT_ATOMS: atom_id res chain seq x y z
N MET A 1 29.43 -0.93 -31.52
CA MET A 1 29.51 -0.77 -30.06
C MET A 1 28.32 0.08 -29.66
N HIS A 2 27.29 -0.55 -29.11
CA HIS A 2 26.13 0.17 -28.59
C HIS A 2 26.52 0.75 -27.23
N GLU A 3 26.53 2.07 -27.13
CA GLU A 3 26.55 2.75 -25.83
C GLU A 3 25.30 2.34 -25.05
N PRO A 4 25.41 2.00 -23.76
CA PRO A 4 24.24 1.76 -22.93
C PRO A 4 23.45 3.07 -22.81
N PRO A 5 22.11 3.02 -22.75
CA PRO A 5 21.31 4.21 -22.56
C PRO A 5 21.71 4.87 -21.23
N ILE A 6 22.03 6.16 -21.31
CA ILE A 6 22.21 7.05 -20.16
C ILE A 6 20.88 7.02 -19.40
N LEU A 7 20.86 6.33 -18.25
CA LEU A 7 19.80 6.45 -17.26
C LEU A 7 19.78 7.92 -16.83
N LEU A 8 18.68 8.61 -17.13
CA LEU A 8 18.43 9.96 -16.63
C LEU A 8 18.60 9.95 -15.12
N ASP A 9 19.63 10.68 -14.66
CA ASP A 9 20.01 10.90 -13.27
C ASP A 9 18.80 11.33 -12.45
N GLN A 10 18.35 10.43 -11.58
CA GLN A 10 17.26 10.62 -10.63
C GLN A 10 17.77 11.41 -9.42
N ASP A 11 17.79 12.72 -9.62
CA ASP A 11 17.25 13.76 -8.75
C ASP A 11 16.63 13.26 -7.43
N LEU A 12 16.93 13.91 -6.31
CA LEU A 12 16.02 13.90 -5.15
C LEU A 12 14.75 14.75 -5.41
N GLY A 13 14.25 14.72 -6.63
CA GLY A 13 13.12 15.51 -7.15
C GLY A 13 11.79 14.78 -7.15
N GLY A 14 11.77 13.49 -6.80
CA GLY A 14 10.60 12.64 -6.68
C GLY A 14 11.01 11.23 -6.28
N PRO A 15 10.10 10.43 -5.70
CA PRO A 15 10.41 9.06 -5.33
C PRO A 15 10.59 8.18 -6.58
N ASP A 16 11.50 7.22 -6.48
CA ASP A 16 11.85 6.27 -7.56
C ASP A 16 11.19 4.92 -7.28
N VAL A 17 11.89 3.79 -7.20
CA VAL A 17 11.27 2.48 -6.90
C VAL A 17 11.41 2.11 -5.42
N PRO A 18 10.44 1.39 -4.82
CA PRO A 18 10.40 1.16 -3.38
C PRO A 18 11.64 0.44 -2.81
N GLU A 19 12.27 -0.45 -3.58
CA GLU A 19 13.47 -1.19 -3.16
C GLU A 19 14.68 -0.29 -2.91
N TYR A 20 14.69 0.89 -3.54
CA TYR A 20 15.83 1.81 -3.58
C TYR A 20 15.51 3.16 -2.94
N ASP A 21 14.35 3.27 -2.28
CA ASP A 21 13.80 4.51 -1.76
C ASP A 21 13.20 4.33 -0.36
N ALA A 22 13.00 5.44 0.34
CA ALA A 22 12.44 5.51 1.67
C ALA A 22 11.88 6.91 1.96
N LEU A 23 11.07 7.04 3.01
CA LEU A 23 10.80 8.35 3.60
C LEU A 23 12.08 8.87 4.27
N ALA A 24 12.88 9.64 3.54
CA ALA A 24 14.21 10.09 3.93
C ALA A 24 14.17 11.33 4.84
N LEU A 25 14.95 11.29 5.93
CA LEU A 25 14.92 12.26 7.02
C LEU A 25 16.34 12.63 7.48
N SER A 26 16.53 13.90 7.80
CA SER A 26 17.83 14.45 8.21
C SER A 26 18.23 14.13 9.66
N HIS A 27 17.25 13.81 10.51
CA HIS A 27 17.45 13.65 11.95
C HIS A 27 16.68 12.45 12.52
N ASP A 28 17.35 11.62 13.32
CA ASP A 28 16.72 10.46 13.98
C ASP A 28 15.55 10.87 14.88
N GLY A 29 15.69 11.96 15.65
CA GLY A 29 14.59 12.46 16.47
C GLY A 29 13.34 12.83 15.67
N THR A 30 13.49 13.22 14.39
CA THR A 30 12.35 13.45 13.49
C THR A 30 11.74 12.14 13.03
N ARG A 31 12.56 11.14 12.68
CA ARG A 31 12.11 9.78 12.38
C ARG A 31 11.31 9.18 13.53
N GLN A 32 11.85 9.22 14.75
CA GLN A 32 11.17 8.69 15.94
C GLN A 32 9.83 9.38 16.22
N ARG A 33 9.76 10.71 16.01
CA ARG A 33 8.49 11.44 16.11
C ARG A 33 7.49 11.02 15.03
N ILE A 34 7.92 10.83 13.78
CA ILE A 34 7.04 10.37 12.69
C ILE A 34 6.54 8.95 12.97
N LEU A 35 7.43 8.05 13.41
CA LEU A 35 7.10 6.67 13.78
C LEU A 35 6.05 6.57 14.89
N SER A 36 5.88 7.60 15.73
CA SER A 36 4.88 7.58 16.80
C SER A 36 3.44 7.77 16.31
N TYR A 37 3.23 8.19 15.06
CA TYR A 37 1.89 8.43 14.52
C TYR A 37 1.65 7.87 13.11
N ILE A 38 2.71 7.56 12.35
CA ILE A 38 2.56 6.98 11.02
C ILE A 38 2.11 5.52 11.10
N GLN A 39 1.31 5.10 10.14
CA GLN A 39 0.77 3.75 10.05
C GLN A 39 1.16 3.10 8.71
N PRO A 40 1.25 1.76 8.65
CA PRO A 40 1.35 1.07 7.37
C PRO A 40 0.23 1.47 6.41
N GLY A 41 0.55 1.71 5.14
CA GLY A 41 -0.43 2.12 4.13
C GLY A 41 -0.71 3.63 4.09
N ASP A 42 -0.19 4.43 5.03
CA ASP A 42 -0.22 5.89 4.94
C ASP A 42 0.49 6.34 3.66
N ILE A 43 -0.09 7.34 2.99
CA ILE A 43 0.49 7.95 1.80
C ILE A 43 1.07 9.31 2.17
N ILE A 44 2.38 9.46 1.98
CA ILE A 44 3.10 10.70 2.24
C ILE A 44 3.44 11.38 0.91
N VAL A 45 3.08 12.65 0.80
CA VAL A 45 3.28 13.46 -0.40
C VAL A 45 4.53 14.34 -0.24
N TYR A 46 5.41 14.31 -1.24
CA TYR A 46 6.61 15.12 -1.30
C TYR A 46 6.35 16.46 -1.97
N LEU A 47 6.67 17.53 -1.23
CA LEU A 47 6.74 18.89 -1.75
C LEU A 47 8.20 19.29 -1.84
N THR A 48 8.59 19.91 -2.94
CA THR A 48 9.92 20.51 -3.05
C THR A 48 9.94 21.89 -2.41
N SER A 49 11.13 22.33 -1.99
CA SER A 49 11.31 23.67 -1.43
C SER A 49 11.12 24.76 -2.49
N ASP A 50 10.52 25.87 -2.07
CA ASP A 50 10.42 27.13 -2.78
C ASP A 50 11.75 27.93 -2.84
N ALA A 51 12.80 27.44 -2.17
CA ALA A 51 14.10 28.09 -2.11
C ALA A 51 14.72 28.30 -3.49
N LYS A 52 15.45 29.41 -3.65
CA LYS A 52 16.12 29.77 -4.91
C LYS A 52 17.21 28.78 -5.33
N GLU A 53 17.71 27.99 -4.39
CA GLU A 53 18.73 26.97 -4.62
C GLU A 53 18.12 25.66 -5.15
N SER A 54 16.80 25.46 -5.01
CA SER A 54 16.10 24.26 -5.49
C SER A 54 16.09 24.20 -7.02
N ASP A 55 16.02 22.98 -7.58
CA ASP A 55 15.82 22.75 -9.01
C ASP A 55 14.71 23.66 -9.56
N PRO A 56 15.01 24.55 -10.53
CA PRO A 56 14.03 25.47 -11.13
C PRO A 56 12.77 24.79 -11.68
N MET A 57 12.87 23.55 -12.17
CA MET A 57 11.72 22.84 -12.74
C MET A 57 10.77 22.35 -11.64
N LEU A 58 11.31 21.95 -10.50
CA LEU A 58 10.53 21.38 -9.41
C LEU A 58 10.23 22.37 -8.28
N ARG A 59 10.92 23.51 -8.19
CA ARG A 59 10.84 24.47 -7.08
C ARG A 59 9.43 24.87 -6.69
N GLY A 60 9.08 24.62 -5.43
CA GLY A 60 7.79 24.97 -4.85
C GLY A 60 6.63 24.17 -5.46
N ARG A 61 6.90 22.94 -5.88
CA ARG A 61 5.93 22.07 -6.55
C ARG A 61 5.87 20.69 -5.91
N LEU A 62 4.75 20.04 -6.18
CA LEU A 62 4.54 18.64 -5.94
C LEU A 62 5.56 17.80 -6.72
N ALA A 63 6.25 16.90 -6.01
CA ALA A 63 7.27 16.01 -6.57
C ALA A 63 6.71 14.59 -6.79
N GLY A 64 6.11 14.03 -5.75
CA GLY A 64 5.74 12.62 -5.73
C GLY A 64 5.02 12.20 -4.46
N ALA A 65 4.79 10.90 -4.31
CA ALA A 65 4.23 10.32 -3.10
C ALA A 65 4.83 8.94 -2.83
N VAL A 66 4.77 8.50 -1.57
CA VAL A 66 5.15 7.16 -1.13
C VAL A 66 4.10 6.55 -0.22
N GLU A 67 3.96 5.23 -0.27
CA GLU A 67 3.14 4.46 0.65
C GLU A 67 4.04 3.79 1.70
N ILE A 68 3.72 3.95 2.98
CA ILE A 68 4.49 3.38 4.08
C ILE A 68 4.34 1.86 4.11
N ALA A 69 5.47 1.16 4.23
CA ALA A 69 5.51 -0.29 4.20
C ALA A 69 4.85 -0.94 5.45
N ASP A 70 4.40 -2.18 5.27
CA ASP A 70 4.04 -3.09 6.36
C ASP A 70 5.04 -4.26 6.43
N PRO A 71 5.74 -4.47 7.57
CA PRO A 71 5.71 -3.66 8.78
C PRO A 71 6.46 -2.33 8.58
N VAL A 72 6.07 -1.30 9.37
CA VAL A 72 6.83 -0.05 9.44
C VAL A 72 8.22 -0.37 9.94
N GLN A 73 9.23 -0.05 9.13
CA GLN A 73 10.62 -0.39 9.41
C GLN A 73 11.51 0.84 9.26
N GLU A 74 12.43 0.98 10.19
CA GLU A 74 13.55 1.90 10.10
C GLU A 74 14.56 1.39 9.07
N VAL A 75 15.04 2.26 8.19
CA VAL A 75 16.06 1.92 7.20
C VAL A 75 17.17 2.98 7.19
N ASP A 76 18.38 2.54 6.81
CA ASP A 76 19.47 3.44 6.47
C ASP A 76 19.39 3.74 4.96
N VAL A 77 19.03 4.99 4.64
CA VAL A 77 18.76 5.44 3.27
C VAL A 77 19.99 5.35 2.38
N GLU A 78 21.19 5.53 2.95
CA GLU A 78 22.43 5.48 2.17
C GLU A 78 22.68 4.06 1.65
N THR A 79 22.28 3.04 2.43
CA THR A 79 22.55 1.63 2.12
C THR A 79 21.57 1.01 1.13
N LEU A 80 20.42 1.64 0.85
CA LEU A 80 19.37 1.08 -0.01
C LEU A 80 19.77 0.93 -1.48
N ARG A 81 20.78 1.69 -1.95
CA ARG A 81 21.30 1.58 -3.33
C ARG A 81 22.74 1.07 -3.34
N PRO A 82 22.97 -0.21 -3.00
CA PRO A 82 24.33 -0.76 -2.96
C PRO A 82 24.97 -0.68 -4.36
N GLY A 83 26.15 -0.06 -4.43
CA GLY A 83 26.92 0.04 -5.68
C GLY A 83 26.53 1.19 -6.60
N VAL A 84 25.52 2.00 -6.27
CA VAL A 84 25.21 3.24 -6.99
C VAL A 84 25.91 4.41 -6.30
N ARG A 85 26.78 5.10 -7.01
CA ARG A 85 27.45 6.29 -6.49
C ARG A 85 26.44 7.43 -6.39
N ARG A 86 26.17 7.90 -5.17
CA ARG A 86 25.31 9.07 -4.94
C ARG A 86 26.01 10.36 -5.39
N PRO A 87 25.24 11.35 -5.87
CA PRO A 87 25.79 12.66 -6.21
C PRO A 87 26.49 13.33 -5.01
N PRO A 88 27.62 14.04 -5.20
CA PRO A 88 28.33 14.72 -4.12
C PRO A 88 27.47 15.68 -3.30
N GLU A 89 26.48 16.33 -3.91
CA GLU A 89 25.52 17.25 -3.30
C GLU A 89 24.65 16.60 -2.22
N HIS A 90 24.51 15.27 -2.22
CA HIS A 90 23.79 14.54 -1.18
C HIS A 90 24.60 14.43 0.12
N TYR A 91 25.86 14.83 0.11
CA TYR A 91 26.73 14.85 1.26
C TYR A 91 26.87 16.29 1.77
N ARG A 92 27.01 16.45 3.08
CA ARG A 92 27.22 17.76 3.70
C ARG A 92 28.65 18.22 3.42
N GLU A 93 28.78 19.49 3.05
CA GLU A 93 30.08 20.14 2.94
C GLU A 93 30.75 20.19 4.33
N GLY A 94 31.93 19.61 4.45
CA GLY A 94 32.73 19.60 5.69
C GLY A 94 32.91 18.22 6.30
N ASP A 95 31.83 17.56 6.72
CA ASP A 95 31.91 16.25 7.39
C ASP A 95 31.72 15.05 6.44
N GLY A 96 31.32 15.29 5.18
CA GLY A 96 31.13 14.26 4.18
C GLY A 96 30.02 13.26 4.53
N ARG A 97 29.15 13.57 5.50
CA ARG A 97 28.04 12.69 5.89
C ARG A 97 26.87 12.86 4.93
N PHE A 98 26.19 11.75 4.66
CA PHE A 98 24.95 11.78 3.89
C PHE A 98 23.92 12.67 4.58
N ARG A 99 23.20 13.50 3.80
CA ARG A 99 22.31 14.54 4.34
C ARG A 99 21.06 13.98 5.02
N TRP A 100 20.59 12.81 4.58
CA TRP A 100 19.34 12.17 5.03
C TRP A 100 19.52 10.69 5.41
N PRO A 101 20.36 10.37 6.41
CA PRO A 101 20.75 8.99 6.70
C PRO A 101 19.63 8.16 7.32
N TYR A 102 18.56 8.79 7.83
CA TYR A 102 17.47 8.11 8.51
C TYR A 102 16.29 7.94 7.57
N GLY A 103 15.75 6.72 7.46
CA GLY A 103 14.61 6.44 6.59
C GLY A 103 13.52 5.61 7.28
N ILE A 104 12.32 5.67 6.72
CA ILE A 104 11.22 4.73 6.98
C ILE A 104 10.92 4.00 5.67
N ALA A 105 10.84 2.68 5.71
CA ALA A 105 10.60 1.84 4.55
C ALA A 105 9.26 2.16 3.87
N VAL A 106 9.26 2.12 2.54
CA VAL A 106 8.08 2.37 1.69
C VAL A 106 7.79 1.12 0.85
N SER A 107 6.52 0.90 0.52
CA SER A 107 6.07 -0.24 -0.30
C SER A 107 5.78 0.16 -1.74
N ARG A 108 5.41 1.42 -1.97
CA ARG A 108 5.01 1.97 -3.28
C ARG A 108 5.43 3.42 -3.39
N THR A 109 5.64 3.86 -4.61
CA THR A 109 6.20 5.17 -4.95
C THR A 109 5.52 5.70 -6.21
N TRP A 110 5.24 7.00 -6.25
CA TRP A 110 4.60 7.65 -7.39
C TRP A 110 5.29 8.95 -7.74
N SER A 111 5.46 9.20 -9.04
CA SER A 111 5.82 10.51 -9.58
C SER A 111 4.58 11.21 -10.11
N PHE A 112 4.34 12.46 -9.70
CA PHE A 112 3.28 13.27 -10.30
C PHE A 112 3.72 13.79 -11.68
N ILE A 113 2.78 13.81 -12.61
CA ILE A 113 3.00 14.35 -13.96
C ILE A 113 2.78 15.86 -13.94
N GLU A 114 1.74 16.30 -13.23
CA GLU A 114 1.47 17.71 -13.02
C GLU A 114 2.46 18.31 -12.03
N GLN A 115 3.05 19.42 -12.45
CA GLN A 115 3.89 20.29 -11.66
C GLN A 115 3.04 21.24 -10.80
N GLU A 116 2.08 20.69 -10.03
CA GLU A 116 1.16 21.49 -9.20
C GLU A 116 1.95 22.29 -8.16
N SER A 117 1.64 23.58 -8.01
CA SER A 117 2.29 24.43 -6.99
C SER A 117 1.90 23.99 -5.59
N ASN A 118 2.86 24.00 -4.65
CA ASN A 118 2.62 23.66 -3.24
C ASN A 118 1.47 24.47 -2.64
N ASP A 119 1.41 25.78 -2.87
CA ASP A 119 0.35 26.65 -2.34
C ASP A 119 -1.01 26.43 -2.99
N THR A 120 -1.00 25.83 -4.18
CA THR A 120 -2.24 25.48 -4.87
C THR A 120 -2.81 24.18 -4.31
N LEU A 121 -1.96 23.21 -3.97
CA LEU A 121 -2.35 21.97 -3.30
C LEU A 121 -2.69 22.19 -1.82
N ILE A 122 -1.84 22.92 -1.11
CA ILE A 122 -1.87 23.16 0.33
C ILE A 122 -1.66 24.65 0.55
N PRO A 123 -2.75 25.46 0.63
CA PRO A 123 -2.64 26.89 0.86
C PRO A 123 -1.84 27.20 2.14
N ASP A 124 -0.88 28.12 2.02
CA ASP A 124 0.03 28.53 3.10
C ASP A 124 0.85 27.36 3.69
N HIS A 125 1.38 26.51 2.81
CA HIS A 125 2.20 25.35 3.23
C HIS A 125 3.42 25.76 4.08
N ALA A 126 4.02 26.92 3.79
CA ALA A 126 5.14 27.47 4.54
C ALA A 126 4.72 27.86 5.98
N GLY A 127 3.59 28.55 6.15
CA GLY A 127 3.03 28.90 7.46
C GLY A 127 2.64 27.68 8.31
N LYS A 128 2.36 26.54 7.67
CA LYS A 128 2.10 25.24 8.30
C LYS A 128 3.37 24.49 8.74
N GLY A 129 4.55 25.06 8.55
CA GLY A 129 5.81 24.47 8.99
C GLY A 129 6.28 23.27 8.16
N MET A 130 5.80 23.13 6.92
CA MET A 130 6.15 22.01 6.02
C MET A 130 7.54 22.17 5.37
N GLN A 131 8.47 22.84 6.03
CA GLN A 131 9.82 23.09 5.53
C GLN A 131 10.79 22.01 6.03
N GLY A 132 11.52 21.36 5.11
CA GLY A 132 12.63 20.47 5.43
C GLY A 132 12.25 19.11 6.04
N ALA A 133 11.04 18.61 5.77
CA ALA A 133 10.55 17.30 6.23
C ALA A 133 10.60 17.10 7.76
N ALA A 134 10.53 18.18 8.54
CA ALA A 134 10.53 18.12 10.00
C ALA A 134 9.22 17.56 10.56
N SER A 135 8.09 17.81 9.90
CA SER A 135 6.77 17.30 10.27
C SER A 135 5.99 16.89 9.03
N ILE A 136 5.00 16.02 9.23
CA ILE A 136 4.02 15.65 8.22
C ILE A 136 2.74 16.42 8.52
N HIS A 137 2.22 17.10 7.51
CA HIS A 137 0.92 17.76 7.58
C HIS A 137 -0.17 16.78 7.14
N GLU A 138 -1.16 16.56 7.99
CA GLU A 138 -2.36 15.84 7.60
C GLU A 138 -3.18 16.69 6.63
N MET A 139 -3.40 16.18 5.42
CA MET A 139 -4.14 16.88 4.37
C MET A 139 -5.64 16.92 4.69
N ARG A 140 -6.25 18.07 4.45
CA ARG A 140 -7.71 18.26 4.59
C ARG A 140 -8.47 17.62 3.42
N PRO A 141 -9.77 17.29 3.57
CA PRO A 141 -10.55 16.63 2.51
C PRO A 141 -10.51 17.34 1.16
N GLU A 142 -10.48 18.67 1.14
CA GLU A 142 -10.37 19.47 -0.08
C GLU A 142 -8.98 19.37 -0.74
N GLU A 143 -7.92 19.27 0.07
CA GLU A 143 -6.54 19.11 -0.40
C GLU A 143 -6.37 17.68 -0.97
N VAL A 144 -6.94 16.67 -0.29
CA VAL A 144 -7.01 15.28 -0.78
C VAL A 144 -7.79 15.21 -2.09
N GLY A 145 -8.97 15.83 -2.17
CA GLY A 145 -9.79 15.81 -3.39
C GLY A 145 -9.07 16.39 -4.61
N ARG A 146 -8.24 17.42 -4.41
CA ARG A 146 -7.38 17.98 -5.46
C ARG A 146 -6.26 17.02 -5.83
N LEU A 147 -5.56 16.46 -4.85
CA LEU A 147 -4.47 15.49 -5.08
C LEU A 147 -4.96 14.29 -5.93
N MET A 148 -6.16 13.78 -5.62
CA MET A 148 -6.73 12.58 -6.23
C MET A 148 -6.98 12.72 -7.74
N SER A 149 -7.16 13.94 -8.25
CA SER A 149 -7.40 14.20 -9.68
C SER A 149 -6.12 14.39 -10.50
N LEU A 150 -4.97 14.59 -9.84
CA LEU A 150 -3.68 14.74 -10.52
C LEU A 150 -3.24 13.40 -11.12
N ASN A 151 -2.60 13.43 -12.27
CA ASN A 151 -2.07 12.25 -12.91
C ASN A 151 -0.72 11.86 -12.32
N VAL A 152 -0.51 10.56 -12.18
CA VAL A 152 0.73 9.98 -11.70
C VAL A 152 1.19 8.84 -12.61
N ARG A 153 2.43 8.43 -12.36
CA ARG A 153 2.93 7.10 -12.67
C ARG A 153 3.42 6.45 -11.39
N GLU A 154 3.00 5.22 -11.14
CA GLU A 154 3.65 4.39 -10.13
C GLU A 154 4.99 3.94 -10.70
N GLN A 155 6.01 4.02 -9.85
CA GLN A 155 7.36 3.63 -10.20
C GLN A 155 7.56 2.19 -9.75
N VAL A 156 7.69 1.28 -10.71
CA VAL A 156 8.01 -0.12 -10.44
C VAL A 156 9.36 -0.44 -11.07
N LYS A 157 10.02 -1.47 -10.54
CA LYS A 157 11.33 -1.86 -11.04
C LYS A 157 11.27 -2.18 -12.54
N ASP A 158 12.14 -1.53 -13.31
CA ASP A 158 12.33 -1.72 -14.76
C ASP A 158 11.12 -1.32 -15.65
N GLU A 159 10.01 -0.85 -15.09
CA GLU A 159 8.81 -0.44 -15.83
C GLU A 159 8.16 0.81 -15.20
N ALA A 160 7.73 1.78 -16.00
CA ALA A 160 6.84 2.83 -15.52
C ALA A 160 5.39 2.43 -15.84
N THR A 161 4.48 2.52 -14.86
CA THR A 161 3.08 2.18 -15.11
C THR A 161 2.41 3.16 -16.07
N GLU A 162 1.22 2.79 -16.54
CA GLU A 162 0.36 3.70 -17.28
C GLU A 162 0.09 4.99 -16.49
N ARG A 163 -0.10 6.08 -17.25
CA ARG A 163 -0.57 7.35 -16.70
C ARG A 163 -2.01 7.19 -16.22
N LEU A 164 -2.24 7.41 -14.94
CA LEU A 164 -3.57 7.36 -14.33
C LEU A 164 -3.77 8.57 -13.41
N PRO A 165 -5.01 9.04 -13.21
CA PRO A 165 -5.32 9.87 -12.04
C PRO A 165 -4.85 9.17 -10.76
N PHE A 166 -4.40 9.91 -9.76
CA PHE A 166 -3.85 9.35 -8.54
C PHE A 166 -4.85 8.43 -7.86
N GLN A 167 -6.13 8.82 -7.81
CA GLN A 167 -7.19 7.93 -7.33
C GLN A 167 -7.24 6.58 -8.05
N GLY A 168 -6.95 6.55 -9.35
CA GLY A 168 -6.94 5.32 -10.16
C GLY A 168 -5.66 4.50 -10.01
N SER A 169 -4.53 5.11 -9.62
CA SER A 169 -3.30 4.38 -9.32
C SER A 169 -3.29 3.78 -7.91
N LEU A 170 -4.11 4.33 -7.02
CA LEU A 170 -4.25 3.81 -5.67
C LEU A 170 -4.97 2.48 -5.71
N HIS A 171 -4.22 1.42 -5.41
CA HIS A 171 -4.81 0.15 -5.03
C HIS A 171 -5.24 0.26 -3.59
N ARG A 172 -6.33 -0.42 -3.28
CA ARG A 172 -6.73 -0.57 -1.89
C ARG A 172 -5.56 -1.23 -1.11
N PRO A 173 -5.16 -0.68 0.05
CA PRO A 173 -3.92 -1.00 0.76
C PRO A 173 -3.97 -2.32 1.53
N TRP A 174 -4.51 -3.38 0.95
CA TRP A 174 -4.41 -4.71 1.56
C TRP A 174 -3.00 -5.24 1.33
N ARG A 175 -2.53 -6.13 2.21
CA ARG A 175 -1.37 -6.97 1.90
C ARG A 175 -1.56 -7.61 0.53
N GLN A 176 -0.88 -7.10 -0.50
CA GLN A 176 -0.86 -7.72 -1.81
C GLN A 176 -0.26 -9.12 -1.63
N LYS A 177 -1.12 -10.14 -1.63
CA LYS A 177 -0.69 -11.53 -1.72
C LYS A 177 -1.03 -12.00 -3.14
N ALA A 178 -0.10 -11.75 -4.06
CA ALA A 178 -0.13 -12.39 -5.36
C ALA A 178 0.18 -13.89 -5.20
N GLY A 179 -0.53 -14.74 -5.94
CA GLY A 179 -0.33 -16.20 -5.95
C GLY A 179 -1.19 -16.98 -4.95
N MET A 180 -1.14 -18.32 -5.06
CA MET A 180 -1.72 -19.20 -4.04
C MET A 180 -1.04 -18.92 -2.69
N ARG A 181 -1.80 -19.06 -1.60
CA ARG A 181 -1.32 -18.78 -0.24
C ARG A 181 -0.04 -19.58 0.01
N ALA A 182 1.14 -18.93 -0.02
CA ALA A 182 2.35 -19.54 0.50
C ALA A 182 2.07 -19.94 1.96
N SER A 183 2.58 -21.11 2.37
CA SER A 183 2.39 -21.83 3.65
C SER A 183 2.83 -21.05 4.90
N ALA A 184 2.93 -19.73 4.81
CA ALA A 184 3.31 -18.83 5.88
C ALA A 184 2.32 -18.94 7.04
N ASN A 185 2.82 -19.49 8.17
CA ASN A 185 2.62 -19.11 9.58
C ASN A 185 1.43 -18.21 9.93
N VAL A 186 0.26 -18.53 9.42
CA VAL A 186 -1.00 -17.98 9.88
C VAL A 186 -1.62 -19.07 10.72
N ASP A 187 -1.98 -18.74 11.96
CA ASP A 187 -2.83 -19.59 12.80
C ASP A 187 -4.06 -20.00 11.97
N PRO A 188 -4.11 -21.25 11.49
CA PRO A 188 -5.01 -21.62 10.42
C PRO A 188 -6.47 -21.41 10.80
N GLY A 189 -6.75 -21.51 12.11
CA GLY A 189 -8.07 -21.58 12.70
C GLY A 189 -8.98 -22.61 12.03
N THR A 190 -10.14 -22.76 12.65
CA THR A 190 -11.19 -23.69 12.22
C THR A 190 -12.43 -22.95 11.73
N HIS A 191 -12.37 -21.62 11.61
CA HIS A 191 -13.50 -20.81 11.18
C HIS A 191 -13.32 -20.39 9.73
N LEU A 192 -14.28 -20.72 8.87
CA LEU A 192 -14.49 -20.03 7.60
C LEU A 192 -15.24 -18.73 7.87
N TYR A 193 -14.85 -17.65 7.19
CA TYR A 193 -15.57 -16.40 7.25
C TYR A 193 -15.60 -15.71 5.88
N ILE A 194 -16.66 -14.91 5.69
CA ILE A 194 -16.79 -13.94 4.61
C ILE A 194 -16.92 -12.57 5.26
N ALA A 195 -16.00 -11.67 4.94
CA ALA A 195 -16.11 -10.25 5.27
C ALA A 195 -16.51 -9.46 4.02
N GLN A 196 -17.12 -8.29 4.21
CA GLN A 196 -17.52 -7.41 3.12
C GLN A 196 -17.14 -5.95 3.39
N ILE A 197 -16.90 -5.21 2.32
CA ILE A 197 -16.73 -3.75 2.32
C ILE A 197 -17.52 -3.15 1.16
N TYR A 198 -18.05 -1.94 1.37
CA TYR A 198 -18.64 -1.11 0.34
C TYR A 198 -17.89 0.22 0.28
N ASP A 199 -17.32 0.55 -0.88
CA ASP A 199 -16.56 1.77 -1.10
C ASP A 199 -16.69 2.27 -2.55
N ALA A 200 -15.80 3.17 -2.98
CA ALA A 200 -15.77 3.71 -4.34
C ALA A 200 -15.56 2.65 -5.44
N HIS A 201 -15.04 1.47 -5.10
CA HIS A 201 -14.88 0.33 -6.01
C HIS A 201 -16.09 -0.62 -5.98
N GLY A 202 -17.14 -0.29 -5.22
CA GLY A 202 -18.34 -1.08 -5.05
C GLY A 202 -18.22 -2.15 -3.95
N LEU A 203 -19.12 -3.12 -4.00
CA LEU A 203 -19.17 -4.20 -3.02
C LEU A 203 -18.04 -5.21 -3.29
N THR A 204 -17.25 -5.51 -2.27
CA THR A 204 -16.20 -6.54 -2.33
C THR A 204 -16.32 -7.47 -1.15
N PHE A 205 -16.02 -8.74 -1.40
CA PHE A 205 -15.96 -9.78 -0.37
C PHE A 205 -14.54 -10.27 -0.19
N LYS A 206 -14.17 -10.55 1.06
CA LYS A 206 -12.98 -11.32 1.43
C LYS A 206 -13.47 -12.65 1.96
N VAL A 207 -12.97 -13.73 1.40
CA VAL A 207 -13.20 -15.09 1.90
C VAL A 207 -11.92 -15.51 2.62
N GLY A 208 -12.03 -16.07 3.81
CA GLY A 208 -10.86 -16.55 4.55
C GLY A 208 -11.19 -17.65 5.54
N SER A 209 -10.19 -18.45 5.88
CA SER A 209 -10.21 -19.30 7.07
C SER A 209 -9.24 -18.76 8.14
N GLY A 210 -9.62 -18.91 9.42
CA GLY A 210 -8.80 -18.52 10.57
C GLY A 210 -9.53 -17.72 11.62
N LYS A 211 -8.82 -16.82 12.30
CA LYS A 211 -9.41 -15.92 13.31
C LYS A 211 -10.06 -14.71 12.63
N ALA A 212 -11.36 -14.82 12.33
CA ALA A 212 -12.11 -13.80 11.59
C ALA A 212 -11.96 -12.39 12.18
N VAL A 213 -12.09 -12.25 13.51
CA VAL A 213 -11.98 -10.95 14.22
C VAL A 213 -10.62 -10.30 13.98
N GLU A 214 -9.53 -10.99 14.31
CA GLU A 214 -8.16 -10.46 14.14
C GLU A 214 -7.88 -10.11 12.67
N ARG A 215 -8.40 -10.90 11.73
CA ARG A 215 -8.23 -10.64 10.29
C ARG A 215 -9.02 -9.46 9.79
N ILE A 216 -10.24 -9.27 10.28
CA ILE A 216 -11.08 -8.12 9.91
C ILE A 216 -10.52 -6.84 10.55
N GLU A 217 -10.00 -6.91 11.77
CA GLU A 217 -9.27 -5.81 12.41
C GLU A 217 -8.03 -5.43 11.62
N ASP A 218 -7.23 -6.42 11.17
CA ASP A 218 -6.07 -6.20 10.32
C ASP A 218 -6.46 -5.52 8.99
N LEU A 219 -7.51 -5.99 8.29
CA LEU A 219 -8.02 -5.31 7.09
C LEU A 219 -8.43 -3.86 7.35
N ASN A 220 -9.09 -3.60 8.48
CA ASN A 220 -9.55 -2.28 8.84
C ASN A 220 -8.40 -1.33 9.23
N ARG A 221 -7.21 -1.86 9.57
CA ARG A 221 -6.00 -1.05 9.84
C ARG A 221 -5.56 -0.27 8.62
N TYR A 222 -5.66 -0.86 7.43
CA TYR A 222 -5.21 -0.22 6.20
C TYR A 222 -6.29 0.66 5.56
N ARG A 223 -7.51 0.70 6.11
CA ARG A 223 -8.64 1.36 5.47
C ARG A 223 -8.40 2.87 5.30
N ARG A 224 -8.61 3.37 4.08
CA ARG A 224 -8.51 4.80 3.72
C ARG A 224 -9.84 5.50 3.93
N LEU A 225 -10.10 5.88 5.18
CA LEU A 225 -11.31 6.61 5.59
C LEU A 225 -11.60 7.86 4.74
N ASN A 226 -10.55 8.60 4.39
CA ASN A 226 -10.61 9.80 3.55
C ASN A 226 -11.06 9.53 2.10
N GLN A 227 -11.02 8.26 1.66
CA GLN A 227 -11.54 7.81 0.36
C GLN A 227 -12.97 7.27 0.46
N GLY A 228 -13.62 7.43 1.62
CA GLY A 228 -14.99 6.96 1.84
C GLY A 228 -15.10 5.45 2.03
N GLU A 229 -13.99 4.75 2.27
CA GLU A 229 -14.00 3.31 2.51
C GLU A 229 -14.80 3.00 3.80
N ALA A 230 -15.84 2.18 3.71
CA ALA A 230 -16.57 1.67 4.89
C ALA A 230 -15.74 0.64 5.65
N LYS A 231 -16.08 0.36 6.91
CA LYS A 231 -15.40 -0.71 7.66
C LYS A 231 -15.68 -2.06 7.01
N TRP A 232 -14.65 -2.90 6.91
CA TRP A 232 -14.85 -4.33 6.73
C TRP A 232 -15.69 -4.86 7.87
N ALA A 233 -16.75 -5.58 7.53
CA ALA A 233 -17.64 -6.22 8.48
C ALA A 233 -17.77 -7.70 8.15
N GLU A 234 -17.86 -8.54 9.17
CA GLU A 234 -18.22 -9.94 8.97
C GLU A 234 -19.65 -10.00 8.40
N ARG A 235 -19.81 -10.79 7.33
CA ARG A 235 -21.10 -11.07 6.72
C ARG A 235 -21.62 -12.44 7.16
N SER A 236 -20.75 -13.45 7.14
CA SER A 236 -21.09 -14.82 7.48
C SER A 236 -19.85 -15.56 7.97
N SER A 237 -20.06 -16.52 8.88
CA SER A 237 -19.01 -17.40 9.38
C SER A 237 -19.55 -18.78 9.72
N SER A 238 -18.68 -19.78 9.70
CA SER A 238 -18.98 -21.16 10.06
C SER A 238 -17.76 -21.80 10.69
N GLN A 239 -17.99 -22.51 11.78
CA GLN A 239 -16.98 -23.26 12.51
C GLN A 239 -16.93 -24.70 11.99
N PHE A 240 -15.72 -25.20 11.85
CA PHE A 240 -15.38 -26.58 11.50
C PHE A 240 -14.67 -27.25 12.68
N ASP A 241 -14.59 -28.56 12.67
CA ASP A 241 -13.88 -29.30 13.71
C ASP A 241 -12.36 -29.29 13.44
N THR A 242 -11.96 -29.23 12.16
CA THR A 242 -10.57 -29.23 11.76
C THR A 242 -10.17 -27.99 10.96
N VAL A 243 -8.86 -27.75 10.94
CA VAL A 243 -8.24 -26.74 10.07
C VAL A 243 -8.43 -27.12 8.60
N ALA A 244 -8.37 -28.41 8.27
CA ALA A 244 -8.48 -28.91 6.90
C ALA A 244 -9.89 -28.69 6.34
N GLY A 245 -10.93 -28.91 7.15
CA GLY A 245 -12.32 -28.62 6.78
C GLY A 245 -12.53 -27.14 6.46
N ALA A 246 -12.11 -26.25 7.35
CA ALA A 246 -12.23 -24.80 7.13
C ALA A 246 -11.46 -24.31 5.90
N ARG A 247 -10.24 -24.81 5.68
CA ARG A 247 -9.42 -24.46 4.51
C ARG A 247 -10.00 -24.99 3.21
N THR A 248 -10.47 -26.23 3.19
CA THR A 248 -11.08 -26.82 1.98
C THR A 248 -12.33 -26.04 1.57
N ALA A 249 -13.13 -25.60 2.54
CA ALA A 249 -14.28 -24.75 2.29
C ALA A 249 -13.88 -23.38 1.71
N GLU A 250 -12.86 -22.72 2.27
CA GLU A 250 -12.30 -21.46 1.72
C GLU A 250 -11.83 -21.64 0.27
N ASP A 251 -10.99 -22.64 0.03
CA ASP A 251 -10.38 -22.93 -1.27
C ASP A 251 -11.44 -23.22 -2.33
N PHE A 252 -12.51 -23.95 -1.98
CA PHE A 252 -13.63 -24.21 -2.87
C PHE A 252 -14.29 -22.91 -3.35
N ILE A 253 -14.64 -22.00 -2.42
CA ILE A 253 -15.29 -20.73 -2.78
C ILE A 253 -14.37 -19.92 -3.70
N LEU A 254 -13.10 -19.78 -3.34
CA LEU A 254 -12.14 -18.99 -4.11
C LEU A 254 -11.90 -19.58 -5.50
N LEU A 255 -11.79 -20.91 -5.62
CA LEU A 255 -11.60 -21.59 -6.88
C LEU A 255 -12.79 -21.41 -7.82
N GLU A 256 -14.00 -21.71 -7.35
CA GLU A 256 -15.21 -21.64 -8.17
C GLU A 256 -15.59 -20.21 -8.55
N ALA A 257 -15.43 -19.26 -7.62
CA ALA A 257 -15.67 -17.85 -7.94
C ALA A 257 -14.66 -17.31 -8.97
N LYS A 258 -13.38 -17.72 -8.90
CA LYS A 258 -12.37 -17.36 -9.91
C LYS A 258 -12.65 -18.00 -11.27
N LYS A 259 -13.07 -19.27 -11.31
CA LYS A 259 -13.51 -19.93 -12.56
C LYS A 259 -14.65 -19.16 -13.23
N ALA A 260 -15.54 -18.58 -12.42
CA ALA A 260 -16.64 -17.74 -12.89
C ALA A 260 -16.25 -16.26 -13.17
N GLY A 261 -14.97 -15.90 -13.00
CA GLY A 261 -14.44 -14.57 -13.34
C GLY A 261 -14.60 -13.50 -12.24
N TYR A 262 -14.92 -13.88 -10.99
CA TYR A 262 -15.17 -12.93 -9.90
C TYR A 262 -13.96 -12.61 -9.02
N GLY A 263 -12.74 -13.00 -9.41
CA GLY A 263 -11.53 -12.74 -8.61
C GLY A 263 -11.01 -11.30 -8.75
N TYR A 264 -10.23 -10.84 -7.77
CA TYR A 264 -9.45 -9.61 -7.88
C TYR A 264 -8.01 -9.91 -8.34
N LYS A 265 -7.49 -9.13 -9.29
CA LYS A 265 -6.16 -9.37 -9.89
C LYS A 265 -5.01 -9.29 -8.87
N ASP A 266 -5.12 -8.42 -7.87
CA ASP A 266 -4.03 -8.13 -6.93
C ASP A 266 -4.23 -8.80 -5.56
N HIS A 267 -5.29 -9.61 -5.38
CA HIS A 267 -5.58 -10.27 -4.10
C HIS A 267 -6.31 -11.60 -4.26
N SER A 268 -5.64 -12.69 -3.88
CA SER A 268 -6.12 -14.06 -4.11
C SER A 268 -7.40 -14.43 -3.36
N GLU A 269 -7.70 -13.77 -2.25
CA GLU A 269 -8.84 -14.08 -1.37
C GLU A 269 -10.05 -13.15 -1.60
N PHE A 270 -9.98 -12.23 -2.58
CA PHE A 270 -10.99 -11.19 -2.78
C PHE A 270 -11.86 -11.49 -3.98
N LEU A 271 -13.16 -11.26 -3.81
CA LEU A 271 -14.18 -11.43 -4.83
C LEU A 271 -14.88 -10.11 -5.11
N VAL A 272 -14.90 -9.72 -6.39
CA VAL A 272 -15.51 -8.47 -6.89
C VAL A 272 -16.52 -8.80 -7.98
N GLY A 273 -17.66 -8.12 -7.99
CA GLY A 273 -18.70 -8.30 -9.01
C GLY A 273 -19.56 -9.57 -8.85
N ILE A 274 -19.25 -10.45 -7.89
CA ILE A 274 -20.10 -11.59 -7.56
C ILE A 274 -21.39 -11.11 -6.89
N SER A 275 -22.54 -11.67 -7.30
CA SER A 275 -23.80 -11.36 -6.65
C SER A 275 -23.90 -12.00 -5.27
N SER A 276 -24.63 -11.37 -4.35
CA SER A 276 -24.86 -11.94 -3.01
C SER A 276 -25.51 -13.32 -3.05
N ARG A 277 -26.34 -13.59 -4.08
CA ARG A 277 -27.00 -14.88 -4.30
C ARG A 277 -25.98 -15.95 -4.67
N ASP A 278 -25.10 -15.65 -5.62
CA ASP A 278 -24.15 -16.65 -6.11
C ASP A 278 -23.07 -16.92 -5.04
N LEU A 279 -22.65 -15.90 -4.28
CA LEU A 279 -21.77 -16.10 -3.13
C LEU A 279 -22.42 -16.95 -2.05
N ASN A 280 -23.71 -16.74 -1.74
CA ASN A 280 -24.43 -17.58 -0.77
C ASN A 280 -24.51 -19.04 -1.22
N ALA A 281 -24.71 -19.28 -2.53
CA ALA A 281 -24.74 -20.64 -3.07
C ALA A 281 -23.38 -21.33 -2.94
N LEU A 282 -22.29 -20.63 -3.27
CA LEU A 282 -20.92 -21.15 -3.05
C LEU A 282 -20.66 -21.41 -1.57
N TYR A 283 -21.06 -20.50 -0.69
CA TYR A 283 -20.85 -20.62 0.75
C TYR A 283 -21.57 -21.83 1.34
N ALA A 284 -22.84 -22.04 0.99
CA ALA A 284 -23.59 -23.21 1.44
C ALA A 284 -22.92 -24.52 1.00
N LYS A 285 -22.45 -24.58 -0.26
CA LYS A 285 -21.76 -25.76 -0.78
C LYS A 285 -20.40 -25.98 -0.14
N ALA A 286 -19.67 -24.91 0.16
CA ALA A 286 -18.39 -24.95 0.84
C ALA A 286 -18.50 -25.58 2.24
N ILE A 287 -19.57 -25.27 2.98
CA ILE A 287 -19.84 -25.87 4.29
C ILE A 287 -19.99 -27.39 4.17
N GLU A 288 -20.79 -27.87 3.22
CA GLU A 288 -20.95 -29.32 3.00
C GLU A 288 -19.62 -30.01 2.71
N ILE A 289 -18.76 -29.40 1.90
CA ILE A 289 -17.45 -29.93 1.53
C ILE A 289 -16.50 -29.96 2.73
N GLY A 290 -16.43 -28.86 3.50
CA GLY A 290 -15.55 -28.80 4.67
C GLY A 290 -15.97 -29.80 5.76
N LEU A 291 -17.28 -29.96 5.99
CA LEU A 291 -17.80 -30.96 6.95
C LEU A 291 -17.51 -32.41 6.52
N ALA A 292 -17.49 -32.68 5.21
CA ALA A 292 -17.08 -33.99 4.72
C ALA A 292 -15.61 -34.28 5.01
N VAL A 293 -14.73 -33.27 4.90
CA VAL A 293 -13.31 -33.39 5.26
C VAL A 293 -13.11 -33.58 6.76
N ASP A 294 -13.85 -32.86 7.60
CA ASP A 294 -13.82 -33.06 9.06
C ASP A 294 -14.14 -34.52 9.42
N ALA A 295 -15.20 -35.07 8.82
CA ALA A 295 -15.60 -36.46 9.05
C ALA A 295 -14.55 -37.50 8.58
N GLU A 296 -13.78 -37.18 7.54
CA GLU A 296 -12.68 -38.03 7.07
C GLU A 296 -11.46 -37.96 8.01
N GLU A 297 -11.10 -36.79 8.53
CA GLU A 297 -9.99 -36.64 9.48
C GLU A 297 -10.30 -37.27 10.84
N GLU A 298 -11.53 -37.19 11.34
CA GLU A 298 -11.94 -37.85 12.60
C GLU A 298 -11.95 -39.38 12.51
N ALA A 299 -12.02 -39.95 11.30
CA ALA A 299 -12.02 -41.38 11.07
C ALA A 299 -10.61 -42.01 11.01
N VAL A 300 -9.55 -41.19 11.03
CA VAL A 300 -8.12 -41.58 10.94
C VAL A 300 -7.45 -41.54 12.32
#